data_AF-A0A7R8WIH7-F1
#
_entry.id   AF-A0A7R8WIH7-F1
#
_cell.length_a   1.000
_cell.length_b   1.000
_cell.length_c   1.000
_cell.angle_alpha   90.00
_cell.angle_beta   90.00
_cell.angle_gamma   90.00
#
_symmetry.space_group_name_H-M   'P 1'
#
loop_
_entity.id
_entity.type
_entity.pdbx_description
1 polymer ?
#
loop_
_entity_poly.entity_id
_entity_poly.type
_entity_poly.pdbx_seq_one_letter_code
_entity_poly.pdbx_strand_id
1 'polypeptide(L)'
;MVDHAEEQAMEMEALQSIYPDEIEVLDMHPHPRFQITLKTPTFDDAPDGRSDFVTGASVTIAFVLTPQYPEEVPSMEVTELDGPFHQEENVEEDLIKHLEEM
;
A
#
# COMPACT_ATOMS: atom_id res chain seq x y z
N MET A 1 4.39 26.54 12.94
CA MET A 1 4.30 25.97 11.59
C MET A 1 4.72 24.54 11.77
N VAL A 2 3.82 23.61 11.48
CA VAL A 2 4.15 22.19 11.51
C VAL A 2 5.03 21.95 10.28
N ASP A 3 6.20 21.36 10.46
CA ASP A 3 7.08 21.05 9.35
C ASP A 3 6.69 19.67 8.82
N HIS A 4 5.74 19.68 7.87
CA HIS A 4 5.19 18.46 7.29
C HIS A 4 6.29 17.59 6.65
N ALA A 5 7.36 18.20 6.13
CA ALA A 5 8.46 17.44 5.53
C ALA A 5 9.26 16.67 6.58
N GLU A 6 9.55 17.27 7.74
CA GLU A 6 10.22 16.58 8.84
C GLU A 6 9.36 15.44 9.40
N GLU A 7 8.05 15.64 9.58
CA GLU A 7 7.15 14.57 10.04
C GLU A 7 7.02 13.43 9.03
N GLN A 8 6.86 13.75 7.74
CA GLN A 8 6.83 12.76 6.67
C GLN A 8 8.13 11.94 6.63
N ALA A 9 9.29 12.56 6.79
CA ALA A 9 10.56 11.86 6.81
C ALA A 9 10.66 10.90 8.01
N MET A 10 10.30 11.35 9.22
CA MET A 10 10.32 10.51 10.41
C MET A 10 9.36 9.31 10.30
N GLU A 11 8.17 9.52 9.72
CA GLU A 11 7.21 8.44 9.48
C GLU A 11 7.75 7.43 8.46
N MET A 12 8.36 7.89 7.37
CA MET A 12 8.98 7.02 6.37
C MET A 12 10.10 6.16 6.95
N GLU A 13 10.92 6.71 7.84
CA GLU A 13 11.96 5.96 8.55
C GLU A 13 11.34 4.91 9.48
N ALA A 14 10.26 5.26 10.19
CA ALA A 14 9.55 4.32 11.05
C ALA A 14 8.93 3.17 10.24
N LEU A 15 8.27 3.46 9.12
CA LEU A 15 7.66 2.45 8.25
C LEU A 15 8.68 1.49 7.66
N GLN A 16 9.82 2.01 7.17
CA GLN A 16 10.95 1.17 6.71
C GLN A 16 11.51 0.27 7.82
N SER A 17 11.44 0.70 9.08
CA SER A 17 11.89 -0.13 10.20
C SER A 17 10.86 -1.20 10.60
N ILE A 18 9.56 -0.95 10.41
CA ILE A 18 8.49 -1.88 10.81
C ILE A 18 8.23 -2.92 9.71
N TYR A 19 8.27 -2.49 8.45
CA TYR A 19 7.90 -3.28 7.27
C TYR A 19 9.03 -3.30 6.22
N PRO A 20 10.26 -3.67 6.58
CA PRO A 20 11.43 -3.55 5.68
C PRO A 20 11.33 -4.40 4.41
N ASP A 21 10.55 -5.48 4.44
CA ASP A 21 10.39 -6.40 3.31
C ASP A 21 9.14 -6.06 2.46
N GLU A 22 8.17 -5.36 3.04
CA GLU A 22 6.90 -5.02 2.40
C GLU A 22 6.85 -3.59 1.85
N ILE A 23 7.67 -2.67 2.38
CA ILE A 23 7.75 -1.28 1.90
C ILE A 23 8.92 -1.09 0.94
N GLU A 24 8.66 -0.44 -0.19
CA GLU A 24 9.67 0.00 -1.11
C GLU A 24 9.54 1.51 -1.34
N VAL A 25 10.59 2.26 -1.01
CA VAL A 25 10.62 3.70 -1.23
C VAL A 25 11.07 3.98 -2.65
N LEU A 26 10.18 4.60 -3.43
CA LEU A 26 10.39 4.93 -4.84
C LEU A 26 11.10 6.27 -4.99
N ASP A 27 10.66 7.28 -4.22
CA ASP A 27 11.25 8.62 -4.21
C ASP A 27 11.05 9.30 -2.85
N MET A 28 11.87 10.30 -2.53
CA MET A 28 11.78 11.09 -1.29
C MET A 28 11.68 12.60 -1.57
N HIS A 29 11.83 13.06 -2.82
CA HIS A 29 11.82 14.48 -3.17
C HIS A 29 11.05 14.74 -4.48
N PRO A 30 10.18 15.77 -4.56
CA PRO A 30 9.85 16.77 -3.53
C PRO A 30 8.90 16.27 -2.44
N HIS A 31 8.25 15.12 -2.64
CA HIS A 31 7.42 14.47 -1.64
C HIS A 31 7.71 12.96 -1.62
N PRO A 32 7.65 12.30 -0.46
CA PRO A 32 7.86 10.86 -0.38
C PRO A 32 6.84 10.10 -1.22
N ARG A 33 7.36 9.19 -2.03
CA ARG A 33 6.62 8.21 -2.79
C ARG A 33 7.12 6.83 -2.42
N PHE A 34 6.23 5.96 -2.01
CA PHE A 34 6.56 4.59 -1.64
C PHE A 34 5.43 3.67 -2.04
N GLN A 35 5.71 2.37 -2.06
CA GLN A 35 4.70 1.34 -2.23
C GLN A 35 4.76 0.36 -1.08
N ILE A 36 3.60 -0.15 -0.67
CA ILE A 36 3.49 -1.21 0.33
C ILE A 36 2.78 -2.39 -0.29
N THR A 37 3.37 -3.57 -0.15
CA THR A 37 2.75 -4.84 -0.52
C THR A 37 2.06 -5.46 0.69
N LEU A 38 0.74 -5.59 0.65
CA LEU A 38 -0.06 -6.22 1.68
C LEU A 38 -0.54 -7.59 1.22
N LYS A 39 -0.28 -8.62 2.03
CA LYS A 39 -0.71 -9.99 1.77
C LYS A 39 -1.59 -10.48 2.91
N THR A 40 -2.69 -11.14 2.56
CA THR A 40 -3.43 -11.92 3.56
C THR A 40 -2.55 -13.07 4.06
N PRO A 41 -2.66 -13.51 5.33
CA PRO A 41 -1.85 -14.61 5.87
C PRO A 41 -1.97 -15.92 5.10
N THR A 42 -3.08 -16.13 4.38
CA THR A 42 -3.36 -17.32 3.59
C THR A 42 -2.92 -17.20 2.12
N PHE A 43 -2.30 -16.09 1.73
CA PHE A 43 -1.86 -15.87 0.35
C PHE A 43 -0.77 -16.86 -0.07
N ASP A 44 0.26 -17.02 0.78
CA ASP A 44 1.36 -17.97 0.54
C ASP A 44 1.02 -19.41 1.02
N ASP A 45 -0.11 -19.61 1.71
CA ASP A 45 -0.54 -20.90 2.29
C ASP A 45 -1.37 -21.73 1.29
N ALA A 46 -0.87 -21.87 0.05
CA ALA A 46 -1.53 -22.72 -0.93
C ALA A 46 -1.42 -24.20 -0.50
N PRO A 47 -2.52 -24.91 -0.18
CA PRO A 47 -2.44 -26.30 0.20
C PRO A 47 -1.98 -27.14 -1.01
N ASP A 48 -0.82 -27.77 -0.87
CA ASP A 48 -0.37 -28.90 -1.72
C ASP A 48 -0.19 -28.58 -3.22
N GLY A 49 0.43 -27.43 -3.55
CA GLY A 49 0.90 -27.15 -4.92
C GLY A 49 -0.21 -27.02 -5.98
N ARG A 50 -1.47 -26.87 -5.55
CA ARG A 50 -2.62 -26.60 -6.42
C ARG A 50 -2.91 -25.12 -6.41
N SER A 51 -2.31 -24.41 -7.37
CA SER A 51 -2.43 -22.97 -7.58
C SER A 51 -3.87 -22.49 -7.89
N ASP A 52 -4.82 -23.41 -8.08
CA ASP A 52 -6.21 -23.10 -8.45
C ASP A 52 -7.11 -22.71 -7.25
N PHE A 53 -6.59 -22.79 -6.02
CA PHE A 53 -7.33 -22.45 -4.78
C PHE A 53 -6.58 -21.41 -3.94
N VAL A 54 -6.11 -20.33 -4.57
CA VAL A 54 -5.58 -19.17 -3.84
C VAL A 54 -6.73 -18.58 -3.01
N THR A 55 -6.70 -18.82 -1.70
CA THR A 55 -7.71 -18.34 -0.75
C THR A 55 -7.35 -16.98 -0.15
N GLY A 56 -6.13 -16.51 -0.39
CA GLY A 56 -5.65 -15.20 0.02
C GLY A 56 -5.69 -14.17 -1.10
N ALA A 57 -5.45 -12.91 -0.74
CA ALA A 57 -5.22 -11.82 -1.68
C ALA A 57 -3.88 -11.14 -1.36
N SER A 58 -3.26 -10.58 -2.39
CA SER A 58 -2.10 -9.69 -2.31
C SER A 58 -2.43 -8.40 -3.04
N VAL A 59 -2.11 -7.26 -2.45
CA VAL A 59 -2.28 -5.96 -3.10
C VAL A 59 -1.06 -5.10 -2.85
N THR A 60 -0.57 -4.47 -3.91
CA THR A 60 0.48 -3.45 -3.84
C THR A 60 -0.17 -2.10 -4.06
N ILE A 61 0.02 -1.18 -3.10
CA ILE A 61 -0.53 0.17 -3.16
C ILE A 61 0.63 1.15 -3.14
N ALA A 62 0.68 2.03 -4.15
CA ALA A 62 1.59 3.15 -4.20
C ALA A 62 0.96 4.37 -3.52
N PHE A 63 1.71 4.97 -2.60
CA PHE A 63 1.37 6.17 -1.88
C PHE A 63 2.26 7.33 -2.33
N VAL A 64 1.64 8.50 -2.52
CA VAL A 64 2.33 9.78 -2.73
C VAL A 64 1.87 10.72 -1.63
N LEU A 65 2.77 11.05 -0.70
CA LEU A 65 2.45 12.01 0.35
C LEU A 65 2.28 13.41 -0.26
N THR A 66 1.24 14.12 0.14
CA THR A 66 1.01 15.48 -0.33
C THR A 66 1.83 16.47 0.52
N PRO A 67 2.08 17.71 0.04
CA PRO A 67 2.74 18.73 0.86
C PRO A 67 2.02 19.04 2.18
N GLN A 68 0.73 18.73 2.26
CA GLN A 68 -0.13 19.00 3.40
C GLN A 68 -0.40 17.74 4.24
N TYR A 69 0.12 16.58 3.86
CA TYR A 69 0.02 15.39 4.70
C TYR A 69 0.67 15.64 6.08
N PRO A 70 0.00 15.33 7.20
CA PRO A 70 -1.19 14.48 7.31
C PRO A 70 -2.57 15.19 7.25
N GLU A 71 -2.63 16.50 7.03
CA GLU A 71 -3.90 17.25 6.91
C GLU A 71 -4.65 16.92 5.61
N GLU A 72 -3.92 16.63 4.54
CA GLU A 72 -4.46 16.14 3.28
C GLU A 72 -4.06 14.67 3.09
N VAL A 73 -5.03 13.84 2.71
CA VAL A 73 -4.80 12.41 2.48
C VAL A 73 -3.79 12.20 1.35
N PRO A 74 -2.91 11.18 1.44
CA PRO A 74 -1.97 10.90 0.38
C PRO A 74 -2.72 10.39 -0.85
N SER A 75 -2.16 10.62 -2.04
CA SER A 75 -2.67 10.01 -3.26
C SER A 75 -2.30 8.53 -3.27
N MET A 76 -3.29 7.66 -3.46
CA MET A 76 -3.13 6.21 -3.45
C MET A 76 -3.49 5.62 -4.81
N GLU A 77 -2.71 4.66 -5.27
CA GLU A 77 -2.94 3.94 -6.52
C GLU A 77 -2.67 2.45 -6.31
N VAL A 78 -3.58 1.58 -6.72
CA VAL A 78 -3.33 0.13 -6.75
C VAL A 78 -2.44 -0.16 -7.96
N THR A 79 -1.24 -0.66 -7.73
CA THR A 79 -0.28 -0.99 -8.80
C THR A 79 -0.32 -2.46 -9.18
N GLU A 80 -0.61 -3.33 -8.20
CA GLU A 80 -0.75 -4.77 -8.39
C GLU A 80 -1.85 -5.30 -7.48
N LEU A 81 -2.69 -6.18 -8.01
CA LEU A 81 -3.70 -6.90 -7.25
C LEU A 81 -3.69 -8.36 -7.71
N ASP A 82 -3.56 -9.28 -6.77
CA ASP A 82 -3.57 -10.72 -7.03
C ASP A 82 -4.47 -11.45 -6.04
N GLY A 83 -5.08 -12.54 -6.51
CA GLY A 83 -6.02 -13.34 -5.73
C GLY A 83 -7.39 -13.48 -6.42
N PRO A 84 -8.37 -14.05 -5.70
CA PRO A 84 -9.65 -14.47 -6.29
C PRO A 84 -10.53 -13.30 -6.78
N PHE A 85 -10.28 -12.10 -6.27
CA PHE A 85 -11.06 -10.90 -6.55
C PHE A 85 -10.44 -10.01 -7.65
N HIS A 86 -9.24 -10.33 -8.15
CA HIS A 86 -8.55 -9.48 -9.16
C HIS A 86 -9.35 -9.33 -10.48
N GLN A 87 -10.27 -10.25 -10.77
CA GLN A 87 -11.12 -10.18 -11.97
C GLN A 87 -12.46 -9.47 -11.74
N GLU A 88 -12.77 -9.05 -10.51
CA GLU A 88 -13.99 -8.31 -10.22
C GLU A 88 -13.87 -6.85 -10.68
N GLU A 89 -14.96 -6.33 -11.24
CA GLU A 89 -14.98 -4.98 -11.80
C GLU A 89 -14.97 -3.94 -10.67
N ASN A 90 -14.11 -2.92 -10.79
CA ASN A 90 -13.98 -1.79 -9.85
C ASN A 90 -13.41 -2.13 -8.45
N VAL A 91 -12.79 -3.30 -8.25
CA VAL A 91 -12.18 -3.63 -6.94
C VAL A 91 -11.12 -2.62 -6.52
N GLU A 92 -10.29 -2.18 -7.46
CA GLU A 92 -9.25 -1.19 -7.20
C GLU A 92 -9.85 0.14 -6.74
N GLU A 93 -10.87 0.64 -7.45
CA GLU A 93 -11.56 1.89 -7.09
C GLU A 93 -12.30 1.79 -5.76
N ASP A 94 -12.98 0.67 -5.48
CA ASP A 94 -13.69 0.45 -4.22
C ASP A 94 -12.72 0.38 -3.03
N LEU A 95 -11.55 -0.27 -3.23
CA LEU A 95 -10.49 -0.34 -2.23
C LEU A 95 -9.91 1.05 -1.91
N ILE A 96 -9.53 1.82 -2.93
CA ILE A 96 -9.00 3.17 -2.74
C ILE A 96 -10.02 4.06 -2.03
N LYS A 97 -11.27 4.03 -2.48
CA LYS A 97 -12.34 4.80 -1.86
C LYS A 97 -12.52 4.42 -0.39
N HIS A 98 -12.48 3.13 -0.06
CA HIS A 98 -12.59 2.69 1.32
C HIS A 98 -11.45 3.24 2.19
N LEU A 99 -10.21 3.25 1.67
CA LEU A 99 -9.03 3.78 2.36
C LEU A 99 -9.11 5.30 2.56
N GLU A 100 -9.71 6.04 1.63
CA GLU A 100 -9.93 7.49 1.77
C GLU A 100 -11.02 7.85 2.79
N GLU A 101 -11.95 6.92 3.10
CA GLU A 101 -13.06 7.14 4.04
C GLU A 101 -12.76 6.69 5.49
N MET A 102 -11.59 6.09 5.76
CA MET A 102 -11.19 5.63 7.11
C MET A 102 -10.70 6.76 8.02
#